data_AF-A0A7Z9IN84-F1
#
_entry.id   AF-A0A7Z9IN84-F1
#
_cell.length_a   1.000
_cell.length_b   1.000
_cell.length_c   1.000
_cell.angle_alpha   90.00
_cell.angle_beta   90.00
_cell.angle_gamma   90.00
#
_symmetry.space_group_name_H-M   'P 1'
#
loop_
_entity.id
_entity.type
_entity.pdbx_description
1 polymer ?
#
loop_
_entity_poly.entity_id
_entity_poly.type
_entity_poly.pdbx_seq_one_letter_code
_entity_poly.pdbx_strand_id
1 'polypeptide(L)'
;MDALAVEYASEAHHLFIYTRETHPENFRDVYEPFQSYEEKINRAKELRDRFHSPRRFLVDALEGDVHRAYSGVPNMSWVLDHTGRIVFKGSWTKINDVRSGLERAIQMREIKRGNTVIIQYYRENIEYTVTKRPIASGDEANALAPNVS
;
A
#
# COMPACT_ATOMS: atom_id res chain seq x y z
N MET A 1 4.78 3.06 8.91
CA MET A 1 3.53 2.27 8.88
C MET A 1 3.29 1.54 10.18
N ASP A 2 4.27 0.81 10.73
CA ASP A 2 4.07 0.07 11.99
C ASP A 2 3.70 0.96 13.18
N ALA A 3 4.28 2.18 13.27
CA ALA A 3 3.87 3.16 14.27
C ALA A 3 2.36 3.49 14.20
N LEU A 4 1.81 3.70 13.00
CA LEU A 4 0.37 3.92 12.83
C LEU A 4 -0.45 2.71 13.27
N ALA A 5 0.04 1.51 12.95
CA ALA A 5 -0.65 0.26 13.34
C ALA A 5 -0.70 0.06 14.85
N VAL A 6 0.33 0.49 15.59
CA VAL A 6 0.30 0.51 17.06
C VAL A 6 -0.64 1.61 17.56
N GLU A 7 -0.50 2.82 17.03
CA GLU A 7 -1.22 4.01 17.48
C GLU A 7 -2.75 3.85 17.35
N TYR A 8 -3.21 3.33 16.22
CA TYR A 8 -4.65 3.18 15.92
C TYR A 8 -5.13 1.72 16.05
N ALA A 9 -4.45 0.89 16.84
CA ALA A 9 -4.75 -0.54 16.98
C ALA A 9 -6.18 -0.82 17.47
N SER A 10 -6.77 0.08 18.27
CA SER A 10 -8.13 -0.03 18.82
C SER A 10 -9.21 0.47 17.86
N GLU A 11 -8.85 1.23 16.83
CA GLU A 11 -9.79 1.92 15.94
C GLU A 11 -9.82 1.33 14.53
N ALA A 12 -8.72 0.72 14.09
CA ALA A 12 -8.59 0.18 12.74
C ALA A 12 -7.74 -1.08 12.63
N HIS A 13 -8.12 -1.95 11.69
CA HIS A 13 -7.31 -3.10 11.31
C HIS A 13 -6.26 -2.69 10.29
N HIS A 14 -5.02 -3.12 10.54
CA HIS A 14 -3.89 -2.80 9.68
C HIS A 14 -3.38 -4.07 9.01
N LEU A 15 -3.47 -4.10 7.68
CA LEU A 15 -3.09 -5.23 6.85
C LEU A 15 -1.82 -4.89 6.06
N PHE A 16 -0.93 -5.85 5.94
CA PHE A 16 0.15 -5.84 4.96
C PHE A 16 -0.09 -6.98 3.98
N ILE A 17 -0.28 -6.64 2.71
CA ILE A 17 -0.52 -7.62 1.65
C ILE A 17 0.80 -7.81 0.90
N TYR A 18 1.38 -9.01 1.02
CA TYR A 18 2.58 -9.39 0.30
C TYR A 18 2.20 -9.76 -1.15
N THR A 19 2.44 -8.82 -2.05
CA THR A 19 2.05 -8.90 -3.47
C THR A 19 3.10 -9.66 -4.29
N ARG A 20 2.89 -9.72 -5.61
CA ARG A 20 3.96 -10.07 -6.56
C ARG A 20 5.12 -9.09 -6.39
N GLU A 21 6.35 -9.54 -6.63
CA GLU A 21 7.47 -8.60 -6.68
C GLU A 21 7.34 -7.65 -7.86
N THR A 22 7.47 -6.37 -7.55
CA THR A 22 7.12 -5.25 -8.43
C THR A 22 8.29 -4.76 -9.28
N HIS A 23 9.49 -5.30 -9.09
CA HIS A 23 10.69 -4.94 -9.87
C HIS A 23 11.54 -6.13 -10.32
N PRO A 24 10.98 -7.14 -11.02
CA PRO A 24 11.78 -8.22 -11.61
C PRO A 24 12.67 -7.73 -12.77
N GLU A 25 12.39 -6.57 -13.38
CA GLU A 25 13.20 -6.01 -14.47
C GLU A 25 14.43 -5.19 -14.02
N ASN A 26 14.34 -4.43 -12.91
CA ASN A 26 15.43 -3.55 -12.46
C ASN A 26 16.41 -4.25 -11.48
N PHE A 27 16.01 -5.41 -10.97
CA PHE A 27 16.81 -6.25 -10.08
C PHE A 27 16.73 -7.71 -10.51
N ARG A 28 16.67 -7.95 -11.83
CA ARG A 28 16.53 -9.29 -12.41
C ARG A 28 17.61 -10.25 -11.93
N ASP A 29 18.79 -9.72 -11.60
CA ASP A 29 19.93 -10.48 -11.07
C ASP A 29 19.86 -10.73 -9.55
N VAL A 30 18.84 -10.22 -8.85
CA VAL A 30 18.72 -10.26 -7.38
C VAL A 30 17.41 -10.91 -6.91
N TYR A 31 16.30 -10.73 -7.64
CA TYR A 31 15.00 -11.28 -7.25
C TYR A 31 14.26 -11.85 -8.47
N GLU A 32 14.26 -13.17 -8.60
CA GLU A 32 13.42 -13.87 -9.57
C GLU A 32 11.94 -13.79 -9.17
N PRO A 33 11.01 -13.77 -10.14
CA PRO A 33 9.59 -13.99 -9.85
C PRO A 33 9.40 -15.27 -9.05
N PHE A 34 8.45 -15.27 -8.11
CA PHE A 34 8.09 -16.48 -7.38
C PHE A 34 7.71 -17.60 -8.35
N GLN A 35 8.38 -18.75 -8.23
CA GLN A 35 8.11 -19.92 -9.04
C GLN A 35 6.98 -20.78 -8.44
N SER A 36 6.65 -20.56 -7.17
CA SER A 36 5.55 -21.24 -6.49
C SER A 36 4.91 -20.39 -5.39
N TYR A 37 3.68 -20.74 -5.02
CA TYR A 37 2.99 -20.10 -3.89
C TYR A 37 3.66 -20.41 -2.54
N GLU A 38 4.28 -21.59 -2.40
CA GLU A 38 5.00 -21.98 -1.19
C GLU A 38 6.24 -21.11 -0.95
N GLU A 39 7.03 -20.87 -2.01
CA GLU A 39 8.17 -19.96 -1.98
C GLU A 39 7.74 -18.55 -1.55
N LYS A 40 6.63 -18.05 -2.10
CA LYS A 40 6.05 -16.75 -1.74
C LYS A 40 5.64 -16.68 -0.26
N ILE A 41 5.00 -17.73 0.26
CA ILE A 41 4.65 -17.83 1.68
C ILE A 41 5.91 -17.81 2.55
N ASN A 42 6.96 -18.54 2.17
CA ASN A 42 8.20 -18.62 2.96
C ASN A 42 8.89 -17.25 3.01
N ARG A 43 9.01 -16.53 1.89
CA ARG A 43 9.53 -15.15 1.90
C ARG A 43 8.67 -14.21 2.74
N ALA A 44 7.33 -14.33 2.66
CA ALA A 44 6.43 -13.52 3.48
C ALA A 44 6.62 -13.79 4.99
N LYS A 45 6.85 -15.04 5.39
CA LYS A 45 7.17 -15.42 6.77
C LYS A 45 8.50 -14.86 7.22
N GLU A 46 9.55 -15.03 6.42
CA GLU A 46 10.88 -14.46 6.70
C GLU A 46 10.81 -12.94 6.88
N LEU A 47 10.06 -12.25 6.02
CA LEU A 47 9.83 -10.81 6.11
C LEU A 47 9.10 -10.44 7.41
N ARG A 48 8.02 -11.15 7.74
CA ARG A 48 7.27 -10.96 8.99
C ARG A 48 8.19 -11.15 10.20
N ASP A 49 8.96 -12.23 10.21
CA ASP A 49 9.81 -12.62 11.34
C ASP A 49 11.00 -11.69 11.49
N ARG A 50 11.52 -11.13 10.39
CA ARG A 50 12.59 -10.14 10.40
C ARG A 50 12.15 -8.78 10.93
N PHE A 51 10.96 -8.31 10.52
CA PHE A 51 10.50 -6.95 10.83
C PHE A 51 9.62 -6.87 12.07
N HIS A 52 9.11 -8.00 12.58
CA HIS A 52 8.21 -8.06 13.74
C HIS A 52 7.06 -7.05 13.68
N SER A 53 6.54 -6.81 12.48
CA SER A 53 5.52 -5.81 12.25
C SER A 53 4.22 -6.22 12.97
N PRO A 54 3.53 -5.28 13.66
CA PRO A 54 2.27 -5.55 14.36
C PRO A 54 1.08 -5.73 13.40
N ARG A 55 1.29 -5.44 12.11
CA ARG A 55 0.25 -5.55 11.09
C ARG A 55 -0.01 -7.02 10.77
N ARG A 56 -1.24 -7.35 10.41
CA ARG A 56 -1.56 -8.69 9.91
C ARG A 56 -1.01 -8.86 8.50
N PHE A 57 -0.17 -9.86 8.33
CA PHE A 57 0.37 -10.24 7.01
C PHE A 57 -0.64 -11.13 6.28
N LEU A 58 -0.93 -10.77 5.04
CA LEU A 58 -1.69 -11.56 4.09
C LEU A 58 -0.81 -11.77 2.86
N VAL A 59 -0.96 -12.90 2.18
CA VAL A 59 -0.19 -13.22 0.97
C VAL A 59 -1.15 -13.27 -0.21
N ASP A 60 -0.94 -12.41 -1.19
CA ASP A 60 -1.73 -12.39 -2.42
C ASP A 60 -1.47 -13.66 -3.25
N ALA A 61 -2.38 -14.01 -4.15
CA ALA A 61 -2.21 -15.09 -5.13
C ALA A 61 -0.88 -14.96 -5.87
N LEU A 62 -0.34 -16.08 -6.37
CA LEU A 62 0.94 -16.10 -7.09
C LEU A 62 0.94 -15.12 -8.26
N GLU A 63 -0.15 -15.14 -9.03
CA GLU A 63 -0.38 -14.24 -10.16
C GLU A 63 -0.59 -12.78 -9.76
N GLY A 64 -0.90 -12.49 -8.50
CA GLY A 64 -1.11 -11.13 -8.01
C GLY A 64 -2.50 -10.55 -8.32
N ASP A 65 -3.55 -11.31 -8.05
CA ASP A 65 -4.94 -10.89 -8.31
C ASP A 65 -5.33 -9.64 -7.52
N VAL A 66 -5.01 -9.61 -6.22
CA VAL A 66 -5.26 -8.42 -5.37
C VAL A 66 -4.37 -7.27 -5.81
N HIS A 67 -3.11 -7.54 -6.11
CA HIS A 67 -2.17 -6.52 -6.58
C HIS A 67 -2.69 -5.82 -7.84
N ARG A 68 -3.14 -6.57 -8.85
CA ARG A 68 -3.74 -6.01 -10.07
C ARG A 68 -5.02 -5.24 -9.79
N ALA A 69 -5.93 -5.81 -9.00
CA ALA A 69 -7.22 -5.18 -8.71
C ALA A 69 -7.07 -3.84 -7.97
N TYR A 70 -6.04 -3.69 -7.14
CA TYR A 70 -5.84 -2.53 -6.29
C TYR A 70 -4.73 -1.56 -6.74
N SER A 71 -4.13 -1.72 -7.93
CA SER A 71 -3.40 -0.69 -8.72
C SER A 71 -2.27 -1.29 -9.57
N GLY A 72 -1.70 -2.41 -9.15
CA GLY A 72 -0.54 -3.03 -9.81
C GLY A 72 0.81 -2.33 -9.56
N VAL A 73 0.86 -1.28 -8.75
CA VAL A 73 2.09 -0.51 -8.45
C VAL A 73 2.77 -0.96 -7.14
N PRO A 74 4.09 -0.77 -6.98
CA PRO A 74 4.80 -1.03 -5.72
C PRO A 74 4.33 -0.14 -4.58
N ASN A 75 4.45 -0.64 -3.35
CA ASN A 75 4.38 0.15 -2.11
C ASN A 75 3.17 1.11 -2.00
N MET A 76 2.04 0.72 -2.59
CA MET A 76 0.78 1.45 -2.52
C MET A 76 0.11 1.32 -1.15
N SER A 77 -0.73 2.30 -0.80
CA SER A 77 -1.51 2.29 0.43
C SER A 77 -2.96 2.65 0.17
N TRP A 78 -3.86 1.96 0.87
CA TRP A 78 -5.30 2.15 0.77
C TRP A 78 -5.88 2.27 2.18
N VAL A 79 -6.85 3.17 2.35
CA VAL A 79 -7.67 3.24 3.57
C VAL A 79 -9.12 3.09 3.15
N LEU A 80 -9.79 2.12 3.76
CA LEU A 80 -11.20 1.87 3.59
C LEU A 80 -11.93 2.22 4.90
N ASP A 81 -13.14 2.76 4.80
CA ASP A 81 -14.01 2.94 5.95
C ASP A 81 -14.69 1.63 6.37
N HIS A 82 -15.37 1.67 7.51
CA HIS A 82 -16.12 0.55 8.06
C HIS A 82 -17.28 0.03 7.17
N THR A 83 -17.61 0.75 6.08
CA THR A 83 -18.61 0.32 5.07
C THR A 83 -17.96 -0.24 3.80
N GLY A 84 -16.63 -0.38 3.76
CA GLY A 84 -15.88 -0.85 2.60
C GLY A 84 -15.64 0.21 1.52
N ARG A 85 -15.89 1.50 1.81
CA ARG A 85 -15.63 2.59 0.84
C ARG A 85 -14.20 3.07 0.95
N ILE A 86 -13.59 3.37 -0.19
CA ILE A 86 -12.24 3.92 -0.26
C ILE A 86 -12.27 5.38 0.23
N VAL A 87 -11.54 5.66 1.30
CA VAL A 87 -11.34 7.02 1.84
C VAL A 87 -10.03 7.61 1.36
N PHE A 88 -9.03 6.77 1.13
CA PHE A 88 -7.73 7.15 0.60
C PHE A 88 -7.16 6.04 -0.28
N LYS A 89 -6.55 6.44 -1.40
CA LYS A 89 -5.75 5.60 -2.29
C LYS A 89 -4.49 6.38 -2.65
N GLY A 90 -3.32 5.80 -2.39
CA GLY A 90 -2.03 6.35 -2.78
C GLY A 90 -1.23 5.32 -3.58
N SER A 91 -0.71 5.73 -4.74
CA SER A 91 0.20 4.93 -5.56
C SER A 91 1.60 4.76 -4.93
N TRP A 92 1.89 5.51 -3.85
CA TRP A 92 3.08 5.37 -3.04
C TRP A 92 2.75 5.66 -1.58
N THR A 93 3.37 4.93 -0.66
CA THR A 93 3.13 5.10 0.77
C THR A 93 3.88 6.31 1.33
N LYS A 94 3.12 7.33 1.74
CA LYS A 94 3.56 8.43 2.61
C LYS A 94 2.79 8.36 3.91
N ILE A 95 3.51 8.36 5.05
CA ILE A 95 2.91 8.13 6.37
C ILE A 95 1.84 9.17 6.71
N ASN A 96 2.08 10.44 6.40
CA ASN A 96 1.15 11.53 6.72
C ASN A 96 -0.16 11.44 5.91
N ASP A 97 -0.09 10.99 4.67
CA ASP A 97 -1.27 10.85 3.80
C ASP A 97 -2.13 9.68 4.25
N VAL A 98 -1.50 8.56 4.60
CA VAL A 98 -2.19 7.40 5.18
C VAL A 98 -2.86 7.77 6.50
N ARG A 99 -2.16 8.49 7.39
CA ARG A 99 -2.71 9.00 8.65
C ARG A 99 -3.95 9.86 8.40
N SER A 100 -3.84 10.83 7.50
CA SER A 100 -4.97 11.71 7.14
C SER A 100 -6.16 10.92 6.61
N GLY A 101 -5.91 9.88 5.80
CA GLY A 101 -6.94 8.97 5.32
C GLY A 101 -7.61 8.17 6.45
N LEU A 102 -6.82 7.70 7.41
CA LEU A 102 -7.28 6.94 8.57
C LEU A 102 -8.16 7.79 9.49
N GLU A 103 -7.72 8.99 9.84
CA GLU A 103 -8.48 9.94 10.66
C GLU A 103 -9.82 10.28 10.00
N ARG A 104 -9.83 10.48 8.68
CA ARG A 104 -11.08 10.67 7.90
C ARG A 104 -11.97 9.42 7.96
N ALA A 105 -11.42 8.21 7.86
CA ALA A 105 -12.20 6.98 7.93
C ALA A 105 -12.85 6.78 9.30
N ILE A 106 -12.13 7.11 10.38
CA ILE A 106 -12.62 7.10 11.76
C ILE A 106 -13.70 8.17 11.94
N GLN A 107 -13.47 9.39 11.48
CA GLN A 107 -14.47 10.46 11.53
C GLN A 107 -15.75 10.08 10.77
N MET A 108 -15.62 9.48 9.57
CA MET A 108 -16.77 9.02 8.78
C MET A 108 -17.56 7.90 9.47
N ARG A 109 -16.91 7.09 10.33
CA ARG A 109 -17.61 6.11 11.16
C ARG A 109 -18.59 6.76 12.11
N GLU A 110 -18.16 7.81 12.79
CA GLU A 110 -19.02 8.50 13.76
C GLU A 110 -20.11 9.32 13.07
N ILE A 111 -19.81 9.99 11.95
CA ILE A 111 -20.81 10.72 11.17
C ILE A 111 -21.92 9.78 10.65
N LYS A 112 -21.55 8.60 10.13
CA LYS A 112 -22.50 7.60 9.60
C LYS A 112 -23.37 6.94 10.66
N ARG A 113 -22.95 6.97 11.93
CA ARG A 113 -23.75 6.50 13.07
C ARG A 113 -24.79 7.53 13.53
N GLY A 114 -24.58 8.80 13.21
CA GLY A 114 -25.54 9.86 13.45
C GLY A 114 -26.64 9.92 12.40
N ASN A 115 -27.58 10.86 12.57
CA ASN A 115 -28.67 11.10 11.63
C ASN A 115 -28.34 12.23 10.63
N THR A 116 -27.11 12.20 10.08
CA THR A 116 -26.57 13.27 9.22
C THR A 116 -26.69 12.87 7.75
N VAL A 117 -27.11 13.81 6.89
CA VAL A 117 -27.07 13.62 5.43
C VAL A 117 -25.63 13.73 4.95
N ILE A 118 -25.12 12.70 4.29
CA ILE A 118 -23.74 12.63 3.79
C ILE A 118 -23.75 12.76 2.27
N ILE A 119 -22.97 13.70 1.75
CA ILE A 119 -22.73 13.86 0.32
C ILE A 119 -21.33 13.36 0.00
N GLN A 120 -21.23 12.38 -0.89
CA GLN A 120 -19.95 11.89 -1.39
C GLN A 120 -19.48 12.75 -2.56
N TYR A 121 -18.19 13.11 -2.56
CA TYR A 121 -17.52 13.71 -3.70
C TYR A 121 -16.14 13.07 -3.90
N TYR A 122 -15.62 13.16 -5.13
CA TYR A 122 -14.31 12.63 -5.51
C TYR A 122 -13.29 13.76 -5.65
N ARG A 123 -12.04 13.48 -5.28
CA ARG A 123 -10.89 14.38 -5.46
C ARG A 123 -9.67 13.56 -5.83
N GLU A 124 -8.94 14.04 -6.83
CA GLU A 124 -7.63 13.53 -7.23
C GLU A 124 -6.56 14.59 -6.98
N ASN A 125 -5.39 14.16 -6.49
CA ASN A 125 -4.24 15.02 -6.24
C ASN A 125 -3.00 14.35 -6.85
N ILE A 126 -2.19 15.13 -7.58
CA ILE A 126 -0.87 14.71 -8.02
C ILE A 126 0.15 15.46 -7.18
N GLU A 127 1.03 14.72 -6.51
CA GLU A 127 2.10 15.28 -5.69
C GLU A 127 3.47 14.94 -6.28
N TYR A 128 4.37 15.92 -6.22
CA TYR A 128 5.75 15.77 -6.67
C TYR A 128 6.68 15.66 -5.46
N THR A 129 7.70 14.81 -5.56
CA THR A 129 8.79 14.75 -4.59
C THR A 129 10.12 14.97 -5.30
N VAL A 130 11.03 15.73 -4.67
CA VAL A 130 12.38 15.92 -5.22
C VAL A 130 13.24 14.75 -4.77
N THR A 131 13.75 13.98 -5.73
CA THR A 131 14.77 12.95 -5.43
C THR A 131 16.15 13.60 -5.40
N LYS A 132 16.97 13.24 -4.39
CA LYS A 132 18.37 13.67 -4.30
C LYS A 132 19.32 12.81 -5.14
N ARG A 133 18.81 11.77 -5.82
CA ARG A 133 19.64 10.99 -6.76
C ARG A 133 20.02 11.89 -7.94
N PRO A 134 21.30 11.95 -8.33
CA PRO A 134 21.66 12.51 -9.63
C PRO A 134 20.87 11.75 -10.71
N ILE A 135 20.51 12.42 -11.79
CA ILE A 135 19.96 11.75 -12.96
C ILE A 135 21.06 10.82 -13.49
N ALA A 136 21.01 9.55 -13.13
CA ALA A 136 21.74 8.53 -13.86
C ALA A 136 21.18 8.50 -15.28
N SER A 137 22.04 8.19 -16.25
CA SER A 137 21.72 8.13 -17.69
C SER A 137 20.35 7.50 -17.97
N GLY A 138 19.66 8.01 -18.99
CA GLY A 138 18.21 7.96 -19.22
C GLY A 138 17.46 6.62 -19.07
N ASP A 139 18.16 5.49 -18.93
CA ASP A 139 17.58 4.17 -18.71
C ASP A 139 17.17 3.91 -17.24
N GLU A 140 17.84 4.51 -16.24
CA GLU A 140 17.50 4.33 -14.81
C GLU A 140 16.35 5.23 -14.32
N ALA A 141 16.05 6.31 -15.04
CA ALA A 141 15.01 7.27 -14.63
C ALA A 141 13.59 6.65 -14.64
N ASN A 142 13.34 5.70 -15.56
CA ASN A 142 12.07 4.98 -15.65
C ASN A 142 11.88 3.91 -14.56
N ALA A 143 12.96 3.47 -13.91
CA ALA A 143 12.91 2.48 -12.83
C ALA A 143 12.39 3.03 -11.49
N LEU A 144 12.43 4.36 -11.32
CA LEU A 144 12.14 5.06 -10.06
C LEU A 144 10.87 5.92 -10.11
N ALA A 145 10.27 6.08 -11.28
CA ALA A 145 8.96 6.69 -11.39
C ALA A 145 7.89 5.64 -11.01
N PRO A 146 6.87 5.98 -10.21
CA PRO A 146 5.66 5.16 -10.20
C PRO A 146 5.16 5.14 -11.64
N ASN A 147 5.10 3.95 -12.26
CA ASN A 147 4.52 3.78 -13.59
C ASN A 147 3.09 4.32 -13.55
N VAL A 148 2.93 5.55 -14.02
CA VAL A 148 1.62 6.14 -14.33
C VAL A 148 1.35 5.65 -15.75
N SER A 149 0.48 4.65 -15.86
CA SER A 149 -0.07 4.20 -17.15
C SER A 149 -0.81 5.32 -17.85
#